data_AF-A0A1U9QTK9-F1
#
_entry.id   AF-A0A1U9QTK9-F1
#
_cell.length_a   1.000
_cell.length_b   1.000
_cell.length_c   1.000
_cell.angle_alpha   90.00
_cell.angle_beta   90.00
_cell.angle_gamma   90.00
#
_symmetry.space_group_name_H-M   'P 1'
#
loop_
_entity.id
_entity.type
_entity.pdbx_description
1 polymer ?
#
loop_
_entity_poly.entity_id
_entity_poly.type
_entity_poly.pdbx_seq_one_letter_code
_entity_poly.pdbx_strand_id
1 'polypeptide(L)'
;MTVHPSLQNYADAWSHSIEAIAELVQPLVEGEWNRRTPCPGWSVRDIVSHVIGLECEMLGDPRPIHTLPRDLYHVQSEISRYMEMQVDVRRHHTAPEMTSELEYTIIRRNRQLRNENRAPDAMVRAPLGTQQTLEQAMRTRAFDIWVHEQDLRTTLSRPGNLDSGGALVTRDVLLEALPKVVAKDAGAPPNTAIVFDVNGPVEFLRTVRVDADGRGRIDGSPSLGPAVTLTMDWETYFRLACGRVRAAAVPDRIKTDGDADLAAAILREFAVTQ
;
A
#
# COMPACT_ATOMS: atom_id res chain seq x y z
N MET A 1 8.06 -16.84 17.49
CA MET A 1 6.69 -16.31 17.67
C MET A 1 6.85 -15.08 18.54
N THR A 2 6.30 -13.95 18.10
CA THR A 2 6.32 -12.72 18.91
C THR A 2 5.39 -12.92 20.12
N VAL A 3 5.69 -12.27 21.25
CA VAL A 3 4.85 -12.34 22.46
C VAL A 3 3.65 -11.39 22.41
N HIS A 4 3.46 -10.69 21.29
CA HIS A 4 2.45 -9.65 21.11
C HIS A 4 1.52 -10.04 19.94
N PRO A 5 0.28 -10.50 20.21
CA PRO A 5 -0.63 -10.97 19.16
C PRO A 5 -0.87 -9.97 18.03
N SER A 6 -0.90 -8.65 18.30
CA SER A 6 -1.07 -7.64 17.26
C SER A 6 0.13 -7.58 16.30
N LEU A 7 1.36 -7.68 16.82
CA LEU A 7 2.57 -7.72 15.98
C LEU A 7 2.67 -9.01 15.18
N GLN A 8 2.19 -10.14 15.74
CA GLN A 8 2.19 -11.42 15.03
C GLN A 8 1.34 -11.37 13.76
N ASN A 9 0.15 -10.74 13.81
CA ASN A 9 -0.71 -10.59 12.64
C ASN A 9 0.00 -9.84 11.49
N TYR A 10 0.73 -8.77 11.79
CA TYR A 10 1.49 -8.02 10.78
C TYR A 10 2.71 -8.79 10.29
N ALA A 11 3.38 -9.54 11.17
CA ALA A 11 4.49 -10.41 10.78
C ALA A 11 4.03 -11.51 9.81
N ASP A 12 2.90 -12.18 10.11
CA ASP A 12 2.36 -13.25 9.27
C ASP A 12 1.88 -12.72 7.91
N ALA A 13 1.19 -11.56 7.91
CA ALA A 13 0.79 -10.87 6.67
C ALA A 13 2.00 -10.50 5.81
N TRP A 14 3.05 -9.94 6.42
CA TRP A 14 4.29 -9.62 5.74
C TRP A 14 4.98 -10.87 5.19
N SER A 15 5.11 -11.94 5.99
CA SER A 15 5.78 -13.19 5.59
C SER A 15 5.07 -13.84 4.40
N HIS A 16 3.74 -13.95 4.46
CA HIS A 16 2.95 -14.49 3.37
C HIS A 16 3.16 -13.71 2.06
N SER A 17 3.06 -12.37 2.11
CA SER A 17 3.17 -11.57 0.89
C SER A 17 4.60 -11.52 0.34
N ILE A 18 5.64 -11.48 1.18
CA ILE A 18 7.01 -11.45 0.68
C ILE A 18 7.47 -12.81 0.11
N GLU A 19 6.99 -13.92 0.67
CA GLU A 19 7.19 -15.26 0.10
C GLU A 19 6.48 -15.38 -1.26
N ALA A 20 5.24 -14.89 -1.36
CA ALA A 20 4.53 -14.82 -2.63
C ALA A 20 5.27 -13.97 -3.68
N ILE A 21 5.87 -12.84 -3.30
CA ILE A 21 6.72 -12.04 -4.20
C ILE A 21 7.91 -12.87 -4.68
N ALA A 22 8.62 -13.56 -3.79
CA ALA A 22 9.76 -14.40 -4.15
C ALA A 22 9.37 -15.49 -5.16
N GLU A 23 8.26 -16.19 -4.93
CA GLU A 23 7.72 -17.21 -5.83
C GLU A 23 7.33 -16.63 -7.21
N LEU A 24 6.79 -15.41 -7.25
CA LEU A 24 6.42 -14.75 -8.51
C LEU A 24 7.64 -14.40 -9.36
N VAL A 25 8.74 -13.96 -8.73
CA VAL A 25 9.90 -13.42 -9.45
C VAL A 25 10.99 -14.46 -9.73
N GLN A 26 11.05 -15.54 -8.94
CA GLN A 26 12.03 -16.62 -9.11
C GLN A 26 12.07 -17.23 -10.53
N PRO A 27 10.93 -17.53 -11.20
CA PRO A 27 10.96 -18.14 -12.53
C PRO A 27 11.11 -17.14 -13.69
N LEU A 28 11.17 -15.83 -13.40
CA LEU A 28 11.18 -14.81 -14.44
C LEU A 28 12.48 -14.79 -15.23
N VAL A 29 12.35 -14.70 -16.56
CA VAL A 29 13.52 -14.45 -17.42
C VAL A 29 13.90 -12.97 -17.39
N GLU A 30 15.15 -12.64 -17.69
CA GLU A 30 15.72 -11.28 -17.59
C GLU A 30 14.84 -10.19 -18.23
N GLY A 31 14.25 -10.47 -19.39
CA GLY A 31 13.39 -9.50 -20.09
C GLY A 31 12.12 -9.12 -19.32
N GLU A 32 11.60 -10.00 -18.45
CA GLU A 32 10.37 -9.76 -17.70
C GLU A 32 10.58 -8.79 -16.53
N TRP A 33 11.79 -8.71 -16.00
CA TRP A 33 12.17 -7.79 -14.92
C TRP A 33 12.02 -6.32 -15.30
N ASN A 34 12.04 -6.01 -16.59
CA ASN A 34 11.91 -4.65 -17.12
C ASN A 34 10.47 -4.29 -17.53
N ARG A 35 9.48 -5.18 -17.30
CA ARG A 35 8.08 -4.88 -17.58
C ARG A 35 7.60 -3.73 -16.69
N ARG A 36 6.90 -2.77 -17.29
CA ARG A 36 6.27 -1.65 -16.57
C ARG A 36 5.15 -2.15 -15.66
N THR A 37 5.09 -1.60 -14.47
CA THR A 37 4.10 -1.96 -13.45
C THR A 37 3.02 -0.86 -13.33
N PRO A 38 1.94 -1.13 -12.59
CA PRO A 38 0.98 -0.09 -12.20
C PRO A 38 1.60 1.04 -11.35
N CYS A 39 2.75 0.81 -10.71
CA CYS A 39 3.47 1.85 -9.97
C CYS A 39 4.20 2.79 -10.95
N PRO A 40 3.91 4.11 -10.96
CA PRO A 40 4.45 5.02 -11.96
C PRO A 40 5.97 5.05 -12.00
N GLY A 41 6.55 4.79 -13.18
CA GLY A 41 7.99 4.82 -13.38
C GLY A 41 8.73 3.56 -12.92
N TRP A 42 8.05 2.60 -12.30
CA TRP A 42 8.65 1.38 -11.77
C TRP A 42 8.38 0.15 -12.64
N SER A 43 9.44 -0.60 -12.90
CA SER A 43 9.43 -1.95 -13.46
C SER A 43 9.27 -3.02 -12.37
N VAL A 44 9.13 -4.28 -12.77
CA VAL A 44 9.17 -5.43 -11.85
C VAL A 44 10.43 -5.38 -10.98
N ARG A 45 11.59 -5.07 -11.59
CA ARG A 45 12.86 -4.89 -10.86
C ARG A 45 12.74 -3.80 -9.82
N ASP A 46 12.20 -2.65 -10.18
CA ASP A 46 12.09 -1.51 -9.28
C ASP A 46 11.21 -1.82 -8.06
N ILE A 47 10.10 -2.55 -8.23
CA ILE A 47 9.29 -3.02 -7.10
C ILE A 47 10.09 -3.91 -6.16
N VAL A 48 10.79 -4.92 -6.71
CA VAL A 48 11.60 -5.83 -5.89
C VAL A 48 12.74 -5.07 -5.19
N SER A 49 13.35 -4.09 -5.87
CA SER A 49 14.38 -3.23 -5.30
C SER A 49 13.86 -2.38 -4.13
N HIS A 50 12.64 -1.84 -4.25
CA HIS A 50 11.97 -1.11 -3.15
C HIS A 50 11.72 -2.02 -1.94
N VAL A 51 11.19 -3.22 -2.19
CA VAL A 51 10.98 -4.24 -1.15
C VAL A 51 12.28 -4.54 -0.43
N ILE A 52 13.33 -4.94 -1.15
CA ILE A 52 14.64 -5.24 -0.56
C ILE A 52 15.17 -4.03 0.22
N GLY A 53 15.14 -2.85 -0.38
CA GLY A 53 15.70 -1.64 0.21
C GLY A 53 15.10 -1.26 1.55
N LEU A 54 13.77 -1.32 1.67
CA LEU A 54 13.10 -1.03 2.93
C LEU A 54 13.24 -2.14 3.96
N GLU A 55 13.29 -3.40 3.54
CA GLU A 55 13.59 -4.51 4.45
C GLU A 55 15.03 -4.42 5.01
N CYS A 56 16.01 -4.05 4.18
CA CYS A 56 17.38 -3.74 4.63
C CYS A 56 17.40 -2.59 5.65
N GLU A 57 16.65 -1.51 5.41
CA GLU A 57 16.57 -0.39 6.36
C GLU A 57 15.93 -0.82 7.70
N MET A 58 14.91 -1.68 7.67
CA MET A 58 14.33 -2.26 8.90
C MET A 58 15.29 -3.19 9.64
N LEU A 59 16.20 -3.86 8.93
CA LEU A 59 17.30 -4.62 9.53
C LEU A 59 18.36 -3.73 10.18
N GLY A 60 18.32 -2.42 9.91
CA GLY A 60 19.33 -1.46 10.36
C GLY A 60 20.53 -1.36 9.44
N ASP A 61 20.45 -1.91 8.22
CA ASP A 61 21.53 -1.79 7.23
C ASP A 61 21.70 -0.33 6.80
N PRO A 62 22.93 0.11 6.49
CA PRO A 62 23.16 1.46 5.99
C PRO A 62 22.45 1.63 4.64
N ARG A 63 21.86 2.82 4.45
CA ARG A 63 21.30 3.19 3.15
C ARG A 63 22.43 3.37 2.13
N PRO A 64 22.19 3.04 0.84
CA PRO A 64 23.15 3.27 -0.23
C PRO A 64 23.55 4.74 -0.32
N ILE A 65 24.83 5.00 -0.60
CA ILE A 65 25.30 6.33 -0.99
C ILE A 65 25.17 6.40 -2.51
N HIS A 66 24.05 6.95 -2.97
CA HIS A 66 23.71 6.98 -4.39
C HIS A 66 23.09 8.31 -4.81
N THR A 67 23.49 8.82 -5.99
CA THR A 67 22.94 10.06 -6.55
C THR A 67 21.95 9.72 -7.65
N LEU A 68 20.70 10.17 -7.46
CA LEU A 68 19.65 9.92 -8.44
C LEU A 68 19.82 10.77 -9.71
N PRO A 69 19.41 10.23 -10.88
CA PRO A 69 19.21 11.02 -12.08
C PRO A 69 18.25 12.20 -11.83
N ARG A 70 18.49 13.33 -12.52
CA ARG A 70 17.70 14.57 -12.32
C ARG A 70 16.36 14.58 -13.05
N ASP A 71 16.16 13.67 -13.99
CA ASP A 71 15.08 13.64 -14.98
C ASP A 71 14.01 12.58 -14.69
N LEU A 72 13.96 12.06 -13.46
CA LEU A 72 12.93 11.11 -13.02
C LEU A 72 11.59 11.82 -12.79
N TYR A 73 10.71 11.82 -13.79
CA TYR A 73 9.43 12.53 -13.78
C TYR A 73 8.46 12.09 -12.67
N HIS A 74 8.58 10.84 -12.20
CA HIS A 74 7.75 10.26 -11.13
C HIS A 74 8.24 10.63 -9.73
N VAL A 75 9.43 11.23 -9.59
CA VAL A 75 10.00 11.63 -8.31
C VAL A 75 9.64 13.09 -8.01
N GLN A 76 8.46 13.29 -7.41
CA GLN A 76 7.86 14.63 -7.22
C GLN A 76 7.93 15.17 -5.79
N SER A 77 8.45 14.39 -4.85
CA SER A 77 8.44 14.70 -3.42
C SER A 77 9.74 14.24 -2.74
N GLU A 78 9.99 14.69 -1.50
CA GLU A 78 11.14 14.19 -0.73
C GLU A 78 11.00 12.72 -0.38
N ILE A 79 9.78 12.27 -0.07
CA ILE A 79 9.51 10.86 0.23
C ILE A 79 9.68 9.97 -1.00
N SER A 80 9.20 10.36 -2.18
CA SER A 80 9.43 9.58 -3.41
C SER A 80 10.92 9.50 -3.76
N ARG A 81 11.68 10.58 -3.54
CA ARG A 81 13.14 10.58 -3.70
C ARG A 81 13.85 9.68 -2.68
N TYR A 82 13.34 9.65 -1.46
CA TYR A 82 13.83 8.73 -0.43
C TYR A 82 13.60 7.28 -0.85
N MET A 83 12.45 6.93 -1.41
CA MET A 83 12.19 5.58 -1.90
C MET A 83 13.04 5.25 -3.13
N GLU A 84 13.09 6.16 -4.11
CA GLU A 84 13.77 5.97 -5.39
C GLU A 84 15.26 5.64 -5.24
N MET A 85 15.95 6.19 -4.22
CA MET A 85 17.37 5.90 -4.00
C MET A 85 17.68 4.40 -3.86
N GLN A 86 16.83 3.66 -3.13
CA GLN A 86 16.98 2.22 -2.92
C GLN A 86 16.60 1.40 -4.15
N VAL A 87 15.78 2.00 -5.02
CA VAL A 87 15.33 1.43 -6.29
C VAL A 87 16.41 1.57 -7.36
N ASP A 88 16.85 2.81 -7.61
CA ASP A 88 17.74 3.15 -8.71
C ASP A 88 19.10 2.45 -8.58
N VAL A 89 19.61 2.30 -7.35
CA VAL A 89 20.88 1.60 -7.10
C VAL A 89 20.85 0.15 -7.57
N ARG A 90 19.69 -0.50 -7.69
CA ARG A 90 19.55 -1.90 -8.11
C ARG A 90 19.14 -2.07 -9.57
N ARG A 91 18.93 -0.98 -10.33
CA ARG A 91 18.52 -1.06 -11.75
C ARG A 91 19.52 -1.77 -12.66
N HIS A 92 20.79 -1.81 -12.25
CA HIS A 92 21.86 -2.47 -12.98
C HIS A 92 22.08 -3.94 -12.58
N HIS A 93 21.40 -4.43 -11.54
CA HIS A 93 21.49 -5.83 -11.14
C HIS A 93 20.81 -6.72 -12.18
N THR A 94 21.26 -7.95 -12.31
CA THR A 94 20.67 -9.02 -13.12
C THR A 94 19.55 -9.73 -12.35
N ALA A 95 18.71 -10.51 -13.04
CA ALA A 95 17.68 -11.31 -12.39
C ALA A 95 18.23 -12.23 -11.27
N PRO A 96 19.32 -13.00 -11.46
CA PRO A 96 19.89 -13.83 -10.39
C PRO A 96 20.42 -13.04 -9.19
N GLU A 97 20.98 -11.84 -9.40
CA GLU A 97 21.42 -10.97 -8.31
C GLU A 97 20.22 -10.47 -7.50
N MET A 98 19.14 -10.07 -8.17
CA MET A 98 17.91 -9.62 -7.53
C MET A 98 17.24 -10.72 -6.70
N THR A 99 17.11 -11.93 -7.26
CA THR A 99 16.49 -13.06 -6.53
C THR A 99 17.34 -13.49 -5.34
N SER A 100 18.66 -13.58 -5.51
CA SER A 100 19.58 -13.95 -4.41
C SER A 100 19.55 -12.93 -3.28
N GLU A 101 19.52 -11.62 -3.60
CA GLU A 101 19.44 -10.56 -2.60
C GLU A 101 18.07 -10.57 -1.88
N LEU A 102 16.97 -10.79 -2.60
CA LEU A 102 15.63 -10.93 -2.02
C LEU A 102 15.57 -12.12 -1.06
N GLU A 103 16.02 -13.31 -1.48
CA GLU A 103 16.03 -14.52 -0.65
C GLU A 103 16.84 -14.32 0.63
N TYR A 104 18.03 -13.72 0.53
CA TYR A 104 18.86 -13.40 1.68
C TYR A 104 18.17 -12.42 2.64
N THR A 105 17.51 -11.41 2.09
CA THR A 105 16.76 -10.41 2.86
C THR A 105 15.57 -11.02 3.60
N ILE A 106 14.81 -11.90 2.94
CA ILE A 106 13.69 -12.65 3.53
C ILE A 106 14.17 -13.47 4.72
N ILE A 107 15.28 -14.22 4.58
CA ILE A 107 15.84 -15.03 5.67
C ILE A 107 16.18 -14.17 6.89
N ARG A 108 16.85 -13.03 6.67
CA ARG A 108 17.25 -12.10 7.74
C ARG A 108 16.05 -11.47 8.42
N ARG A 109 15.07 -10.98 7.67
CA ARG A 109 13.86 -10.36 8.21
C ARG A 109 12.98 -11.36 8.95
N ASN A 110 12.78 -12.56 8.42
CA ASN A 110 12.09 -13.64 9.13
C ASN A 110 12.77 -13.96 10.47
N ARG A 111 14.12 -14.00 10.52
CA ARG A 111 14.85 -14.16 11.78
C ARG A 111 14.65 -12.97 12.73
N GLN A 112 14.64 -11.73 12.22
CA GLN A 112 14.40 -10.54 13.04
C GLN A 112 13.00 -10.57 13.64
N LEU A 113 11.97 -10.83 12.84
CA LEU A 113 10.57 -10.91 13.27
C LEU A 113 10.33 -12.03 14.28
N ARG A 114 10.91 -13.23 14.08
CA ARG A 114 10.78 -14.33 15.03
C ARG A 114 11.37 -14.03 16.41
N ASN A 115 12.38 -13.16 16.46
CA ASN A 115 13.10 -12.77 17.68
C ASN A 115 12.65 -11.40 18.20
N GLU A 116 11.61 -10.81 17.63
CA GLU A 116 11.09 -9.52 18.09
C GLU A 116 10.44 -9.68 19.46
N ASN A 117 11.00 -8.98 20.45
CA ASN A 117 10.59 -9.03 21.85
C ASN A 117 10.25 -7.65 22.44
N ARG A 118 10.36 -6.59 21.62
CA ARG A 118 9.98 -5.23 22.03
C ARG A 118 8.47 -5.11 22.06
N ALA A 119 7.98 -4.20 22.90
CA ALA A 119 6.57 -3.88 23.00
C ALA A 119 6.05 -3.16 21.74
N PRO A 120 4.75 -3.24 21.41
CA PRO A 120 4.17 -2.59 20.23
C PRO A 120 4.41 -1.08 20.17
N ASP A 121 4.47 -0.42 21.32
CA ASP A 121 4.69 1.03 21.48
C ASP A 121 6.16 1.44 21.48
N ALA A 122 7.10 0.48 21.37
CA ALA A 122 8.52 0.79 21.28
C ALA A 122 8.81 1.67 20.06
N MET A 123 9.54 2.76 20.26
CA MET A 123 9.88 3.69 19.17
C MET A 123 10.99 3.11 18.29
N VAL A 124 10.78 3.17 16.98
CA VAL A 124 11.72 2.76 15.94
C VAL A 124 11.87 3.85 14.90
N ARG A 125 13.02 3.84 14.21
CA ARG A 125 13.30 4.76 13.11
C ARG A 125 12.29 4.55 11.97
N ALA A 126 11.84 5.65 11.39
CA ALA A 126 10.98 5.72 10.24
C ALA A 126 11.68 6.46 9.08
N PRO A 127 11.14 6.40 7.85
CA PRO A 127 11.66 7.15 6.71
C PRO A 127 11.89 8.64 7.02
N LEU A 128 12.81 9.27 6.28
CA LEU A 128 13.20 10.68 6.46
C LEU A 128 13.73 11.00 7.88
N GLY A 129 14.23 10.01 8.62
CA GLY A 129 14.81 10.22 9.95
C GLY A 129 13.77 10.46 11.05
N THR A 130 12.49 10.24 10.76
CA THR A 130 11.39 10.34 11.72
C THR A 130 11.36 9.11 12.66
N GLN A 131 10.42 9.09 13.60
CA GLN A 131 10.21 7.99 14.54
C GLN A 131 8.73 7.58 14.53
N GLN A 132 8.47 6.29 14.69
CA GLN A 132 7.12 5.72 14.81
C GLN A 132 7.12 4.55 15.81
N THR A 133 5.95 4.08 16.23
CA THR A 133 5.87 2.86 17.04
C THR A 133 6.21 1.63 16.21
N LEU A 134 6.72 0.58 16.84
CA LEU A 134 7.00 -0.70 16.20
C LEU A 134 5.75 -1.27 15.54
N GLU A 135 4.60 -1.15 16.20
CA GLU A 135 3.31 -1.57 15.66
C GLU A 135 2.99 -0.86 14.34
N GLN A 136 3.12 0.47 14.30
CA GLN A 136 2.85 1.24 13.09
C GLN A 136 3.86 0.88 11.98
N ALA A 137 5.13 0.67 12.33
CA ALA A 137 6.14 0.24 11.37
C ALA A 137 5.77 -1.11 10.74
N MET A 138 5.44 -2.13 11.55
CA MET A 138 5.07 -3.45 11.05
C MET A 138 3.77 -3.44 10.25
N ARG A 139 2.76 -2.70 10.72
CA ARG A 139 1.49 -2.51 10.02
C ARG A 139 1.67 -1.88 8.64
N THR A 140 2.43 -0.78 8.57
CA THR A 140 2.71 -0.08 7.30
C THR A 140 3.44 -0.98 6.32
N ARG A 141 4.37 -1.81 6.81
CA ARG A 141 5.14 -2.73 5.97
C ARG A 141 4.32 -3.91 5.46
N ALA A 142 3.44 -4.48 6.29
CA ALA A 142 2.52 -5.52 5.85
C ALA A 142 1.59 -5.00 4.72
N PHE A 143 1.09 -3.77 4.86
CA PHE A 143 0.35 -3.08 3.79
C PHE A 143 1.18 -2.89 2.52
N ASP A 144 2.36 -2.29 2.64
CA ASP A 144 3.23 -1.95 1.50
C ASP A 144 3.63 -3.19 0.68
N ILE A 145 4.06 -4.25 1.37
CA ILE A 145 4.45 -5.52 0.73
C ILE A 145 3.25 -6.16 0.02
N TRP A 146 2.06 -6.17 0.65
CA TRP A 146 0.87 -6.75 0.03
C TRP A 146 0.43 -5.97 -1.22
N VAL A 147 0.49 -4.64 -1.20
CA VAL A 147 0.16 -3.80 -2.38
C VAL A 147 1.16 -4.08 -3.51
N HIS A 148 2.45 -4.16 -3.21
CA HIS A 148 3.48 -4.45 -4.20
C HIS A 148 3.44 -5.90 -4.72
N GLU A 149 2.98 -6.85 -3.91
CA GLU A 149 2.62 -8.18 -4.39
C GLU A 149 1.51 -8.08 -5.47
N GLN A 150 0.47 -7.28 -5.25
CA GLN A 150 -0.61 -7.10 -6.24
C GLN A 150 -0.13 -6.36 -7.50
N ASP A 151 0.77 -5.38 -7.36
CA ASP A 151 1.41 -4.69 -8.50
C ASP A 151 2.16 -5.69 -9.40
N LEU A 152 2.89 -6.64 -8.79
CA LEU A 152 3.59 -7.70 -9.51
C LEU A 152 2.63 -8.70 -10.15
N ARG A 153 1.62 -9.17 -9.41
CA ARG A 153 0.60 -10.10 -9.94
C ARG A 153 -0.14 -9.51 -11.13
N THR A 154 -0.51 -8.23 -11.06
CA THR A 154 -1.12 -7.49 -12.17
C THR A 154 -0.18 -7.48 -13.39
N THR A 155 1.09 -7.12 -13.18
CA THR A 155 2.09 -7.02 -14.25
C THR A 155 2.39 -8.37 -14.91
N LEU A 156 2.37 -9.45 -14.13
CA LEU A 156 2.68 -10.82 -14.56
C LEU A 156 1.44 -11.64 -14.94
N SER A 157 0.25 -11.02 -14.93
CA SER A 157 -1.03 -11.68 -15.22
C SER A 157 -1.26 -12.93 -14.37
N ARG A 158 -0.96 -12.85 -13.07
CA ARG A 158 -1.20 -13.90 -12.07
C ARG A 158 -2.41 -13.55 -11.19
N PRO A 159 -3.20 -14.54 -10.73
CA PRO A 159 -4.31 -14.30 -9.81
C PRO A 159 -3.87 -13.61 -8.51
N GLY A 160 -4.74 -12.79 -7.90
CA GLY A 160 -4.49 -12.04 -6.67
C GLY A 160 -4.79 -12.80 -5.38
N ASN A 161 -3.95 -12.64 -4.35
CA ASN A 161 -4.19 -13.10 -2.97
C ASN A 161 -5.10 -12.12 -2.22
N LEU A 162 -6.27 -11.87 -2.80
CA LEU A 162 -7.11 -10.70 -2.51
C LEU A 162 -7.82 -10.76 -1.15
N ASP A 163 -7.85 -11.91 -0.49
CA ASP A 163 -8.43 -12.16 0.85
C ASP A 163 -7.40 -12.58 1.90
N SER A 164 -6.11 -12.52 1.58
CA SER A 164 -5.03 -12.88 2.50
C SER A 164 -4.94 -11.93 3.70
N GLY A 165 -4.15 -12.30 4.72
CA GLY A 165 -3.94 -11.45 5.91
C GLY A 165 -3.46 -10.03 5.56
N GLY A 166 -2.60 -9.89 4.54
CA GLY A 166 -2.17 -8.59 4.02
C GLY A 166 -3.31 -7.76 3.42
N ALA A 167 -4.31 -8.40 2.82
CA ALA A 167 -5.49 -7.71 2.30
C ALA A 167 -6.34 -7.10 3.43
N LEU A 168 -6.50 -7.82 4.54
CA LEU A 168 -7.24 -7.31 5.71
C LEU A 168 -6.52 -6.15 6.39
N VAL A 169 -5.19 -6.24 6.54
CA VAL A 169 -4.37 -5.12 7.03
C VAL A 169 -4.49 -3.91 6.10
N THR A 170 -4.43 -4.15 4.78
CA THR A 170 -4.57 -3.12 3.76
C THR A 170 -5.93 -2.43 3.82
N ARG A 171 -7.02 -3.19 3.95
CA ARG A 171 -8.36 -2.63 4.16
C ARG A 171 -8.35 -1.66 5.32
N ASP A 172 -7.83 -2.06 6.47
CA ASP A 172 -7.87 -1.23 7.68
C ASP A 172 -7.03 0.05 7.52
N VAL A 173 -5.86 -0.04 6.87
CA VAL A 173 -5.01 1.13 6.56
C VAL A 173 -5.75 2.11 5.65
N LEU A 174 -6.39 1.61 4.59
CA LEU A 174 -7.09 2.46 3.63
C LEU A 174 -8.38 3.08 4.22
N LEU A 175 -9.08 2.35 5.08
CA LEU A 175 -10.26 2.85 5.79
C LEU A 175 -9.93 4.02 6.74
N GLU A 176 -8.76 4.00 7.39
CA GLU A 176 -8.30 5.09 8.26
C GLU A 176 -8.00 6.38 7.50
N ALA A 177 -7.68 6.29 6.21
CA ALA A 177 -7.42 7.45 5.37
C ALA A 177 -8.71 8.12 4.86
N LEU A 178 -9.83 7.39 4.78
CA LEU A 178 -11.09 7.87 4.22
C LEU A 178 -11.62 9.17 4.86
N PRO A 179 -11.61 9.36 6.19
CA PRO A 179 -12.05 10.62 6.79
C PRO A 179 -11.32 11.85 6.25
N LYS A 180 -9.99 11.75 6.05
CA LYS A 180 -9.20 12.82 5.47
C LYS A 180 -9.58 13.04 4.00
N VAL A 181 -9.63 11.97 3.21
CA VAL A 181 -9.99 12.02 1.78
C VAL A 181 -11.33 12.70 1.59
N VAL A 182 -12.35 12.28 2.33
CA VAL A 182 -13.73 12.78 2.16
C VAL A 182 -13.91 14.19 2.72
N ALA A 183 -13.54 14.41 3.98
CA ALA A 183 -13.86 15.67 4.66
C ALA A 183 -12.89 16.80 4.29
N LYS A 184 -11.59 16.49 4.19
CA LYS A 184 -10.56 17.51 3.96
C LYS A 184 -10.22 17.66 2.48
N ASP A 185 -9.87 16.58 1.80
CA ASP A 185 -9.28 16.66 0.46
C ASP A 185 -10.37 16.86 -0.61
N ALA A 186 -11.47 16.10 -0.54
CA ALA A 186 -12.63 16.25 -1.42
C ALA A 186 -13.59 17.37 -0.98
N GLY A 187 -13.49 17.84 0.26
CA GLY A 187 -14.27 18.97 0.77
C GLY A 187 -15.76 18.68 0.96
N ALA A 188 -16.12 17.47 1.40
CA ALA A 188 -17.52 17.12 1.69
C ALA A 188 -18.16 18.12 2.67
N PRO A 189 -19.38 18.62 2.42
CA PRO A 189 -20.01 19.62 3.28
C PRO A 189 -20.24 19.13 4.72
N PRO A 190 -20.27 20.03 5.72
CA PRO A 190 -20.66 19.68 7.08
C PRO A 190 -22.03 19.01 7.15
N ASN A 191 -22.22 18.12 8.13
CA ASN A 191 -23.44 17.34 8.34
C ASN A 191 -23.82 16.42 7.16
N THR A 192 -22.84 15.89 6.45
CA THR A 192 -23.05 14.92 5.37
C THR A 192 -22.53 13.54 5.74
N ALA A 193 -22.99 12.53 4.98
CA ALA A 193 -22.52 11.16 5.10
C ALA A 193 -22.24 10.58 3.72
N ILE A 194 -21.10 9.93 3.57
CA ILE A 194 -20.67 9.25 2.35
C ILE A 194 -20.56 7.76 2.66
N VAL A 195 -21.15 6.92 1.82
CA VAL A 195 -21.11 5.47 1.98
C VAL A 195 -20.17 4.86 0.95
N PHE A 196 -19.30 3.96 1.41
CA PHE A 196 -18.48 3.08 0.60
C PHE A 196 -19.01 1.66 0.75
N ASP A 197 -19.49 1.09 -0.35
CA ASP A 197 -20.02 -0.27 -0.45
C ASP A 197 -19.06 -1.10 -1.30
N VAL A 198 -18.20 -1.87 -0.62
CA VAL A 198 -17.14 -2.65 -1.27
C VAL A 198 -17.45 -4.13 -1.16
N ASN A 199 -17.49 -4.80 -2.31
CA ASN A 199 -17.79 -6.22 -2.43
C ASN A 199 -16.57 -7.04 -2.90
N GLY A 200 -16.71 -8.37 -2.94
CA GLY A 200 -15.67 -9.29 -3.41
C GLY A 200 -14.95 -10.00 -2.25
N PRO A 201 -13.68 -10.40 -2.42
CA PRO A 201 -12.96 -11.23 -1.44
C PRO A 201 -12.79 -10.57 -0.07
N VAL A 202 -12.75 -9.24 -0.02
CA VAL A 202 -12.82 -8.45 1.21
C VAL A 202 -14.00 -7.49 1.09
N GLU A 203 -15.08 -7.79 1.80
CA GLU A 203 -16.30 -6.99 1.77
C GLU A 203 -16.40 -6.06 2.99
N PHE A 204 -16.91 -4.85 2.76
CA PHE A 204 -17.30 -3.95 3.82
C PHE A 204 -18.26 -2.87 3.32
N LEU A 205 -19.15 -2.47 4.22
CA LEU A 205 -19.94 -1.26 4.11
C LEU A 205 -19.46 -0.28 5.18
N ARG A 206 -19.00 0.91 4.78
CA ARG A 206 -18.50 1.93 5.72
C ARG A 206 -19.07 3.30 5.37
N THR A 207 -19.40 4.04 6.42
CA THR A 207 -19.90 5.41 6.29
C THR A 207 -18.85 6.38 6.81
N VAL A 208 -18.43 7.35 6.00
CA VAL A 208 -17.71 8.53 6.47
C VAL A 208 -18.73 9.63 6.79
N ARG A 209 -18.79 10.07 8.05
CA ARG A 209 -19.67 11.13 8.53
C ARG A 209 -18.85 12.39 8.74
N VAL A 210 -19.29 13.51 8.18
CA VAL A 210 -18.69 14.83 8.38
C VAL A 210 -19.54 15.59 9.37
N ASP A 211 -18.99 15.93 10.54
CA ASP A 211 -19.71 16.67 11.56
C ASP A 211 -19.89 18.16 11.21
N ALA A 212 -20.58 18.91 12.07
CA ALA A 212 -20.87 20.32 11.88
C ALA A 212 -19.59 21.20 11.80
N ASP A 213 -18.49 20.74 12.39
CA ASP A 213 -17.19 21.42 12.36
C ASP A 213 -16.35 21.01 11.12
N GLY A 214 -16.92 20.20 10.22
CA GLY A 214 -16.25 19.72 9.01
C GLY A 214 -15.27 18.56 9.26
N ARG A 215 -15.34 17.89 10.42
CA ARG A 215 -14.43 16.78 10.74
C ARG A 215 -15.04 15.45 10.33
N GLY A 216 -14.28 14.68 9.54
CA GLY A 216 -14.65 13.33 9.13
C GLY A 216 -14.42 12.31 10.24
N ARG A 217 -15.34 11.36 10.38
CA ARG A 217 -15.17 10.12 11.15
C ARG A 217 -15.72 8.95 10.36
N ILE A 218 -15.10 7.79 10.50
CA ILE A 218 -15.60 6.56 9.88
C ILE A 218 -16.43 5.75 10.87
N ASP A 219 -17.50 5.15 10.39
CA ASP A 219 -18.45 4.35 11.15
C ASP A 219 -18.83 3.09 10.36
N GLY A 220 -19.13 2.01 11.09
CA GLY A 220 -19.63 0.75 10.54
C GLY A 220 -21.14 0.76 10.29
N SER A 221 -21.89 1.72 10.87
CA SER A 221 -23.33 1.81 10.64
C SER A 221 -23.65 2.45 9.27
N PRO A 222 -24.55 1.84 8.48
CA PRO A 222 -25.00 2.45 7.22
C PRO A 222 -25.77 3.74 7.48
N SER A 223 -25.58 4.74 6.60
CA SER A 223 -26.46 5.91 6.56
C SER A 223 -27.70 5.61 5.72
N LEU A 224 -28.89 5.99 6.20
CA LEU A 224 -30.16 5.85 5.47
C LEU A 224 -30.39 6.96 4.43
N GLY A 225 -29.59 8.03 4.47
CA GLY A 225 -29.65 9.14 3.50
C GLY A 225 -28.25 9.70 3.24
N PRO A 226 -27.35 8.92 2.62
CA PRO A 226 -26.03 9.41 2.26
C PRO A 226 -26.13 10.45 1.15
N ALA A 227 -25.24 11.45 1.18
CA ALA A 227 -25.08 12.40 0.08
C ALA A 227 -24.50 11.71 -1.16
N VAL A 228 -23.62 10.73 -0.95
CA VAL A 228 -23.00 9.90 -1.99
C VAL A 228 -22.88 8.46 -1.51
N THR A 229 -23.19 7.52 -2.39
CA THR A 229 -22.78 6.11 -2.26
C THR A 229 -21.83 5.75 -3.39
N LEU A 230 -20.66 5.23 -3.04
CA LEU A 230 -19.67 4.66 -3.97
C LEU A 230 -19.67 3.14 -3.82
N THR A 231 -20.03 2.43 -4.88
CA THR A 231 -20.02 0.96 -4.91
C THR A 231 -18.97 0.46 -5.91
N MET A 232 -18.11 -0.46 -5.48
CA MET A 232 -17.08 -1.08 -6.32
C MET A 232 -16.61 -2.42 -5.73
N ASP A 233 -15.86 -3.22 -6.49
CA ASP A 233 -15.20 -4.41 -5.95
C ASP A 233 -13.90 -4.06 -5.21
N TRP A 234 -13.43 -4.97 -4.35
CA TRP A 234 -12.23 -4.81 -3.55
C TRP A 234 -10.98 -4.52 -4.39
N GLU A 235 -10.83 -5.16 -5.55
CA GLU A 235 -9.67 -4.93 -6.41
C GLU A 235 -9.67 -3.49 -6.96
N THR A 236 -10.82 -3.04 -7.45
CA THR A 236 -11.02 -1.66 -7.88
C THR A 236 -10.74 -0.68 -6.73
N TYR A 237 -11.25 -0.96 -5.53
CA TYR A 237 -11.05 -0.11 -4.34
C TYR A 237 -9.58 0.10 -4.02
N PHE A 238 -8.80 -0.97 -3.81
CA PHE A 238 -7.40 -0.80 -3.41
C PHE A 238 -6.56 -0.20 -4.54
N ARG A 239 -6.87 -0.51 -5.81
CA ARG A 239 -6.13 0.05 -6.95
C ARG A 239 -6.37 1.56 -7.08
N LEU A 240 -7.58 2.04 -6.83
CA LEU A 240 -7.86 3.48 -6.78
C LEU A 240 -7.18 4.13 -5.57
N ALA A 241 -7.37 3.57 -4.38
CA ALA A 241 -6.84 4.12 -3.14
C ALA A 241 -5.29 4.11 -3.12
N CYS A 242 -4.65 3.16 -3.80
CA CYS A 242 -3.20 3.12 -3.96
C CYS A 242 -2.71 3.84 -5.23
N GLY A 243 -3.58 4.54 -5.98
CA GLY A 243 -3.19 5.31 -7.17
C GLY A 243 -2.69 4.47 -8.37
N ARG A 244 -2.99 3.17 -8.40
CA ARG A 244 -2.62 2.24 -9.49
C ARG A 244 -3.55 2.34 -10.71
N VAL A 245 -4.74 2.90 -10.51
CA VAL A 245 -5.69 3.20 -11.58
C VAL A 245 -6.41 4.51 -11.28
N ARG A 246 -6.81 5.24 -12.31
CA ARG A 246 -7.68 6.41 -12.17
C ARG A 246 -9.12 5.99 -12.39
N ALA A 247 -10.07 6.61 -11.67
CA ALA A 247 -11.50 6.30 -11.82
C ALA A 247 -11.99 6.40 -13.28
N ALA A 248 -11.51 7.38 -14.03
CA ALA A 248 -11.84 7.56 -15.45
C ALA A 248 -11.40 6.39 -16.36
N ALA A 249 -10.46 5.55 -15.92
CA ALA A 249 -10.02 4.37 -16.66
C ALA A 249 -10.84 3.11 -16.36
N VAL A 250 -11.67 3.13 -15.31
CA VAL A 250 -12.52 2.01 -14.87
C VAL A 250 -13.96 2.46 -14.52
N PRO A 251 -14.60 3.29 -15.36
CA PRO A 251 -15.90 3.87 -15.02
C PRO A 251 -17.01 2.81 -14.90
N ASP A 252 -16.88 1.68 -15.57
CA ASP A 252 -17.82 0.55 -15.53
C ASP A 252 -17.69 -0.31 -14.26
N ARG A 253 -16.60 -0.14 -13.50
CA ARG A 253 -16.32 -0.84 -12.23
C ARG A 253 -16.81 -0.04 -11.01
N ILE A 254 -17.19 1.22 -11.20
CA ILE A 254 -17.57 2.14 -10.12
C ILE A 254 -19.00 2.59 -10.36
N LYS A 255 -19.88 2.28 -9.40
CA LYS A 255 -21.23 2.83 -9.38
C LYS A 255 -21.30 3.96 -8.36
N THR A 256 -21.83 5.10 -8.78
CA THR A 256 -22.05 6.27 -7.94
C THR A 256 -23.54 6.57 -7.85
N ASP A 257 -24.05 6.83 -6.65
CA ASP A 257 -25.42 7.30 -6.40
C ASP A 257 -25.41 8.53 -5.51
N GLY A 258 -26.31 9.49 -5.74
CA GLY A 258 -26.35 10.78 -5.05
C GLY A 258 -25.64 11.92 -5.80
N ASP A 259 -24.91 12.77 -5.09
CA ASP A 259 -24.23 13.95 -5.63
C ASP A 259 -23.03 13.58 -6.53
N ALA A 260 -23.17 13.83 -7.83
CA ALA A 260 -22.17 13.47 -8.83
C ALA A 260 -20.88 14.29 -8.73
N ASP A 261 -20.96 15.58 -8.36
CA ASP A 261 -19.78 16.45 -8.25
C ASP A 261 -18.96 16.07 -7.03
N LEU A 262 -19.63 15.77 -5.90
CA LEU A 262 -18.97 15.26 -4.70
C LEU A 262 -18.36 13.87 -4.94
N ALA A 263 -19.07 12.97 -5.62
CA ALA A 263 -18.53 11.65 -5.98
C ALA A 263 -17.26 11.77 -6.84
N ALA A 264 -17.27 12.64 -7.85
CA ALA A 264 -16.11 12.90 -8.69
C ALA A 264 -14.95 13.54 -7.91
N ALA A 265 -15.23 14.45 -6.97
CA ALA A 265 -14.23 15.02 -6.09
C ALA A 265 -13.57 13.96 -5.20
N ILE A 266 -14.36 13.09 -4.58
CA ILE A 266 -13.85 11.98 -3.75
C ILE A 266 -12.96 11.07 -4.57
N LEU A 267 -13.42 10.62 -5.75
CA LEU A 267 -12.66 9.72 -6.62
C LEU A 267 -11.35 10.34 -7.15
N ARG A 268 -11.29 11.66 -7.31
CA ARG A 268 -10.07 12.38 -7.71
C ARG A 268 -9.03 12.40 -6.58
N GLU A 269 -9.46 12.61 -5.34
CA GLU A 269 -8.60 12.69 -4.16
C GLU A 269 -8.39 11.34 -3.46
N PHE A 270 -8.90 10.24 -4.04
CA PHE A 270 -8.99 8.96 -3.36
C PHE A 270 -7.64 8.28 -3.12
N ALA A 271 -6.63 8.59 -3.94
CA ALA A 271 -5.33 7.95 -3.83
C ALA A 271 -4.54 8.50 -2.62
N VAL A 272 -4.08 7.61 -1.74
CA VAL A 272 -3.43 7.96 -0.45
C VAL A 272 -1.95 7.56 -0.37
N THR A 273 -1.39 7.01 -1.45
CA THR A 273 0.01 6.50 -1.49
C THR A 273 0.88 7.09 -2.61
N GLN A 274 0.47 8.22 -3.22
CA GLN A 274 1.23 8.87 -4.31
C GLN A 274 2.42 9.70 -3.82
#